data_AF-A0A966J8Y9-F1
#
_entry.id   AF-A0A966J8Y9-F1
#
_cell.length_a   1.000
_cell.length_b   1.000
_cell.length_c   1.000
_cell.angle_alpha   90.00
_cell.angle_beta   90.00
_cell.angle_gamma   90.00
#
_symmetry.space_group_name_H-M   'P 1'
#
loop_
_entity.id
_entity.type
_entity.pdbx_description
1 polymer ?
#
loop_
_entity_poly.entity_id
_entity_poly.type
_entity_poly.pdbx_seq_one_letter_code
_entity_poly.pdbx_strand_id
1 'polypeptide(L)'
;TQGPRLFSRNCASCHRFDGHDGLGYPLPVDSISASDLKDFAARSWVRTFLDADSILSRKHWGGTIHTEGDMAGWLGDHQPETDEQKATRENVVLALSAQAQLASQSTLDQRDSARIAAGLTFMRNTDYGCAQCHKFQDVGTDSPELTGWGSREWMIAFINDPEHPRFFGRDNDRMPSFGKEKSLSDKEIAMVVDWLRKEWRMPPTTRR
;
A
#
# COMPACT_ATOMS: atom_id res chain seq x y z
N THR A 1 -15.67 -8.40 -14.22
CA THR A 1 -15.96 -7.65 -12.98
C THR A 1 -15.91 -6.17 -13.28
N GLN A 2 -16.55 -5.30 -12.48
CA GLN A 2 -16.57 -3.85 -12.74
C GLN A 2 -15.29 -3.13 -12.30
N GLY A 3 -14.60 -3.64 -11.27
CA GLY A 3 -13.35 -3.08 -10.74
C GLY A 3 -12.26 -2.80 -11.78
N PRO A 4 -11.87 -3.75 -12.65
CA PRO A 4 -10.87 -3.51 -13.70
C PRO A 4 -11.25 -2.38 -14.67
N ARG A 5 -12.55 -2.25 -15.01
CA ARG A 5 -13.04 -1.19 -15.90
C ARG A 5 -12.99 0.18 -15.21
N LEU A 6 -13.30 0.22 -13.91
CA LEU A 6 -13.17 1.43 -13.11
C LEU A 6 -11.70 1.83 -12.94
N PHE A 7 -10.81 0.87 -12.71
CA PHE A 7 -9.38 1.13 -12.62
C PHE A 7 -8.81 1.68 -13.94
N SER A 8 -9.06 1.00 -15.06
CA SER A 8 -8.61 1.43 -16.39
C SER A 8 -9.05 2.87 -16.70
N ARG A 9 -10.30 3.23 -16.38
CA ARG A 9 -10.84 4.56 -16.67
C ARG A 9 -10.31 5.66 -15.74
N ASN A 10 -10.16 5.38 -14.45
CA ASN A 10 -9.98 6.44 -13.44
C ASN A 10 -8.60 6.42 -12.75
N CYS A 11 -7.90 5.28 -12.78
CA CYS A 11 -6.65 5.08 -12.04
C CYS A 11 -5.45 4.86 -12.98
N ALA A 12 -5.66 4.21 -14.13
CA ALA A 12 -4.57 3.76 -15.00
C ALA A 12 -3.82 4.89 -15.74
N SER A 13 -4.32 6.12 -15.67
CA SER A 13 -3.60 7.32 -16.12
C SER A 13 -2.33 7.57 -15.31
N CYS A 14 -2.31 7.16 -14.04
CA CYS A 14 -1.18 7.35 -13.13
C CYS A 14 -0.62 6.03 -12.60
N HIS A 15 -1.51 5.14 -12.18
CA HIS A 15 -1.17 3.84 -11.62
C HIS A 15 -1.07 2.76 -12.70
N ARG A 16 -0.37 1.69 -12.36
CA ARG A 16 -0.36 0.45 -13.14
C ARG A 16 -0.89 -0.70 -12.30
N PHE A 17 -1.28 -1.76 -12.99
CA PHE A 17 -1.45 -3.06 -12.41
C PHE A 17 -0.56 -4.01 -13.20
N ASP A 18 0.60 -4.36 -12.68
CA ASP A 18 1.60 -5.21 -13.35
C ASP A 18 2.00 -4.68 -14.73
N GLY A 19 2.21 -3.36 -14.83
CA GLY A 19 2.52 -2.69 -16.09
C GLY A 19 1.35 -2.54 -17.08
N HIS A 20 0.12 -2.95 -16.72
CA HIS A 20 -1.06 -2.81 -17.58
C HIS A 20 -2.19 -1.99 -16.94
N ASP A 21 -3.21 -1.66 -17.71
CA ASP A 21 -4.32 -0.77 -17.35
C ASP A 21 -5.43 -1.41 -16.51
N GLY A 22 -5.15 -2.56 -15.89
CA GLY A 22 -6.16 -3.42 -15.27
C GLY A 22 -7.02 -4.25 -16.24
N LEU A 23 -7.11 -3.91 -17.53
CA LEU A 23 -7.79 -4.72 -18.57
C LEU A 23 -6.83 -5.58 -19.41
N GLY A 24 -5.53 -5.47 -19.15
CA GLY A 24 -4.48 -6.26 -19.80
C GLY A 24 -3.81 -5.52 -20.95
N TYR A 25 -4.17 -4.26 -21.20
CA TYR A 25 -3.46 -3.43 -22.18
C TYR A 25 -2.18 -2.89 -21.54
N PRO A 26 -1.00 -3.21 -22.11
CA PRO A 26 0.26 -2.74 -21.57
C PRO A 26 0.33 -1.22 -21.68
N LEU A 27 0.96 -0.60 -20.70
CA LEU A 27 1.13 0.85 -20.66
C LEU A 27 2.62 1.21 -20.71
N PRO A 28 2.99 2.38 -21.27
CA PRO A 28 4.39 2.75 -21.41
C PRO A 28 5.09 2.86 -20.04
N VAL A 29 6.27 2.24 -19.93
CA VAL A 29 7.09 2.22 -18.70
C VAL A 29 7.43 3.64 -18.23
N ASP A 30 7.71 4.54 -19.17
CA ASP A 30 8.13 5.92 -18.86
C ASP A 30 6.98 6.85 -18.46
N SER A 31 5.74 6.36 -18.43
CA SER A 31 4.57 7.15 -18.03
C SER A 31 3.98 6.75 -16.68
N ILE A 32 4.63 5.86 -15.92
CA ILE A 32 4.23 5.56 -14.55
C ILE A 32 4.51 6.77 -13.65
N SER A 33 3.45 7.44 -13.20
CA SER A 33 3.54 8.65 -12.39
C SER A 33 3.20 8.40 -10.91
N ALA A 34 2.55 7.27 -10.61
CA ALA A 34 2.27 6.78 -9.27
C ALA A 34 2.53 5.26 -9.16
N SER A 35 2.39 4.68 -7.98
CA SER A 35 2.74 3.27 -7.70
C SER A 35 2.08 2.25 -8.64
N ASP A 36 2.77 1.15 -8.92
CA ASP A 36 2.12 -0.07 -9.43
C ASP A 36 1.41 -0.77 -8.26
N LEU A 37 0.11 -0.98 -8.44
CA LEU A 37 -0.80 -1.44 -7.40
C LEU A 37 -1.04 -2.96 -7.44
N LYS A 38 -0.39 -3.70 -8.36
CA LYS A 38 -0.44 -5.16 -8.33
C LYS A 38 0.18 -5.67 -7.03
N ASP A 39 -0.60 -6.46 -6.30
CA ASP A 39 -0.23 -7.04 -5.01
C ASP A 39 0.08 -6.00 -3.93
N PHE A 40 -0.46 -4.78 -4.05
CA PHE A 40 -0.35 -3.75 -3.01
C PHE A 40 -0.70 -4.33 -1.62
N ALA A 41 0.14 -4.00 -0.64
CA ALA A 41 0.10 -4.49 0.73
C ALA A 41 0.35 -6.00 0.96
N ALA A 42 0.53 -6.81 -0.09
CA ALA A 42 1.00 -8.18 0.07
C ALA A 42 2.47 -8.21 0.53
N ARG A 43 2.89 -9.30 1.18
CA ARG A 43 4.25 -9.42 1.74
C ARG A 43 5.35 -9.19 0.70
N SER A 44 5.14 -9.64 -0.53
CA SER A 44 6.07 -9.42 -1.64
C SER A 44 6.21 -7.96 -2.01
N TRP A 45 5.11 -7.20 -2.05
CA TRP A 45 5.11 -5.78 -2.36
C TRP A 45 5.72 -4.97 -1.22
N VAL A 46 5.36 -5.28 0.03
CA VAL A 46 5.91 -4.60 1.22
C VAL A 46 7.41 -4.84 1.35
N ARG A 47 7.91 -6.03 0.99
CA ARG A 47 9.35 -6.34 1.05
C ARG A 47 10.19 -5.44 0.16
N THR A 48 9.73 -5.16 -1.06
CA THR A 48 10.43 -4.25 -1.97
C THR A 48 10.13 -2.79 -1.69
N PHE A 49 9.01 -2.51 -1.01
CA PHE A 49 8.73 -1.16 -0.53
C PHE A 49 9.64 -0.74 0.63
N LEU A 50 9.98 -1.66 1.53
CA LEU A 50 10.85 -1.41 2.70
C LEU A 50 12.32 -1.75 2.43
N ASP A 51 12.77 -1.57 1.21
CA ASP A 51 14.12 -1.90 0.76
C ASP A 51 14.69 -0.72 -0.03
N ALA A 52 15.87 -0.26 0.37
CA ALA A 52 16.47 0.99 -0.11
C ALA A 52 16.69 0.99 -1.63
N ASP A 53 17.11 -0.14 -2.20
CA ASP A 53 17.38 -0.24 -3.63
C ASP A 53 16.08 -0.25 -4.44
N SER A 54 15.08 -1.01 -3.97
CA SER A 54 13.85 -1.19 -4.72
C SER A 54 12.80 -0.11 -4.50
N ILE A 55 12.77 0.59 -3.35
CA ILE A 55 11.84 1.71 -3.11
C ILE A 55 12.06 2.87 -4.08
N LEU A 56 13.30 3.09 -4.52
CA LEU A 56 13.68 4.11 -5.50
C LEU A 56 13.25 3.75 -6.93
N SER A 57 12.85 2.49 -7.16
CA SER A 57 12.27 2.12 -8.43
C SER A 57 10.90 2.78 -8.61
N ARG A 58 10.55 3.03 -9.87
CA ARG A 58 9.26 3.58 -10.29
C ARG A 58 8.06 2.73 -9.88
N LYS A 59 8.26 1.50 -9.40
CA LYS A 59 7.19 0.61 -8.92
C LYS A 59 6.48 1.16 -7.68
N HIS A 60 7.22 1.75 -6.73
CA HIS A 60 6.67 2.08 -5.42
C HIS A 60 6.16 3.50 -5.30
N TRP A 61 6.89 4.48 -5.79
CA TRP A 61 6.47 5.88 -5.76
C TRP A 61 6.15 6.46 -7.14
N GLY A 62 6.29 5.69 -8.22
CA GLY A 62 6.11 6.23 -9.56
C GLY A 62 7.07 7.39 -9.81
N GLY A 63 6.53 8.50 -10.30
CA GLY A 63 7.23 9.78 -10.40
C GLY A 63 6.58 10.84 -9.50
N THR A 64 6.14 10.44 -8.31
CA THR A 64 5.63 11.37 -7.29
C THR A 64 6.76 12.08 -6.56
N ILE A 65 6.45 13.14 -5.84
CA ILE A 65 7.43 13.86 -4.99
C ILE A 65 8.05 12.98 -3.88
N HIS A 66 7.45 11.83 -3.57
CA HIS A 66 7.90 10.94 -2.49
C HIS A 66 9.13 10.09 -2.84
N THR A 67 9.55 10.05 -4.11
CA THR A 67 10.79 9.37 -4.51
C THR A 67 12.03 9.95 -3.85
N GLU A 68 11.97 11.22 -3.46
CA GLU A 68 13.05 11.98 -2.81
C GLU A 68 12.70 12.33 -1.35
N GLY A 69 11.66 11.71 -0.79
CA GLY A 69 11.18 12.00 0.56
C GLY A 69 11.97 11.31 1.69
N ASP A 70 11.73 11.76 2.92
CA ASP A 70 12.43 11.31 4.12
C ASP A 70 12.40 9.80 4.32
N MET A 71 11.31 9.12 3.94
CA MET A 71 11.21 7.66 4.07
C MET A 71 12.21 6.92 3.16
N ALA A 72 12.45 7.42 1.95
CA ALA A 72 13.43 6.83 1.03
C ALA A 72 14.85 7.06 1.55
N GLY A 73 15.14 8.26 2.06
CA GLY A 73 16.42 8.57 2.73
C GLY A 73 16.65 7.69 3.96
N TRP A 74 15.65 7.58 4.83
CA TRP A 74 15.74 6.78 6.06
C TRP A 74 16.06 5.31 5.78
N LEU A 75 15.43 4.70 4.77
CA LEU A 75 15.75 3.31 4.35
C LEU A 75 17.17 3.18 3.81
N GLY A 76 17.66 4.20 3.10
CA GLY A 76 19.04 4.26 2.63
C GLY A 76 20.05 4.31 3.77
N ASP A 77 19.76 5.07 4.82
CA ASP A 77 20.62 5.25 5.99
C ASP A 77 20.54 4.07 6.98
N HIS A 78 19.41 3.35 7.02
CA HIS A 78 19.14 2.27 7.98
C HIS A 78 19.11 0.89 7.31
N GLN A 79 20.06 0.64 6.41
CA GLN A 79 20.18 -0.68 5.77
C GLN A 79 20.57 -1.76 6.80
N PRO A 80 19.92 -2.93 6.78
CA PRO A 80 20.23 -4.00 7.71
C PRO A 80 21.54 -4.69 7.30
N GLU A 81 22.56 -4.58 8.16
CA GLU A 81 23.89 -5.14 7.93
C GLU A 81 24.01 -6.55 8.53
N THR A 82 23.40 -6.77 9.69
CA THR A 82 23.43 -8.04 10.42
C THR A 82 22.24 -8.93 10.10
N ASP A 83 22.36 -10.23 10.36
CA ASP A 83 21.26 -11.19 10.18
C ASP A 83 20.08 -10.88 11.12
N GLU A 84 20.35 -10.34 12.30
CA GLU A 84 19.32 -9.91 13.24
C GLU A 84 18.54 -8.68 12.73
N GLN A 85 19.24 -7.70 12.15
CA GLN A 85 18.59 -6.54 11.52
C GLN A 85 17.77 -6.98 10.30
N LYS A 86 18.29 -7.91 9.48
CA LYS A 86 17.55 -8.48 8.34
C LYS A 86 16.30 -9.22 8.79
N ALA A 87 16.40 -10.02 9.85
CA ALA A 87 15.26 -10.72 10.45
C ALA A 87 14.23 -9.73 11.01
N THR A 88 14.69 -8.65 11.65
CA THR A 88 13.82 -7.56 12.14
C THR A 88 13.08 -6.89 11.00
N ARG A 89 13.77 -6.51 9.91
CA ARG A 89 13.15 -5.93 8.71
C ARG A 89 12.09 -6.86 8.12
N GLU A 90 12.40 -8.15 8.01
CA GLU A 90 11.42 -9.12 7.52
C GLU A 90 10.22 -9.24 8.48
N ASN A 91 10.40 -9.21 9.80
CA ASN A 91 9.28 -9.19 10.74
C ASN A 91 8.40 -7.94 10.57
N VAL A 92 9.00 -6.77 10.29
CA VAL A 92 8.25 -5.53 9.96
C VAL A 92 7.47 -5.69 8.66
N VAL A 93 8.06 -6.30 7.62
CA VAL A 93 7.36 -6.62 6.35
C VAL A 93 6.11 -7.47 6.63
N LEU A 94 6.25 -8.51 7.46
CA LEU A 94 5.13 -9.35 7.84
C LEU A 94 4.07 -8.58 8.63
N ALA A 95 4.48 -7.76 9.59
CA ALA A 95 3.59 -6.99 10.44
C ALA A 95 2.80 -5.92 9.67
N LEU A 96 3.46 -5.16 8.79
CA LEU A 96 2.81 -4.15 7.96
C LEU A 96 1.88 -4.81 6.94
N SER A 97 2.28 -5.92 6.31
CA SER A 97 1.39 -6.67 5.41
C SER A 97 0.16 -7.24 6.13
N ALA A 98 0.32 -7.70 7.37
CA ALA A 98 -0.78 -8.20 8.18
C ALA A 98 -1.82 -7.12 8.54
N GLN A 99 -1.45 -5.83 8.55
CA GLN A 99 -2.41 -4.72 8.70
C GLN A 99 -3.47 -4.74 7.60
N ALA A 100 -3.14 -5.25 6.42
CA ALA A 100 -4.06 -5.29 5.29
C ALA A 100 -5.13 -6.38 5.39
N GLN A 101 -4.96 -7.36 6.29
CA GLN A 101 -5.90 -8.47 6.50
C GLN A 101 -6.32 -9.15 5.19
N LEU A 102 -5.37 -9.37 4.28
CA LEU A 102 -5.66 -9.98 2.97
C LEU A 102 -6.11 -11.43 3.15
N ALA A 103 -7.29 -11.77 2.62
CA ALA A 103 -7.84 -13.12 2.74
C ALA A 103 -6.87 -14.20 2.24
N SER A 104 -6.14 -13.89 1.15
CA SER A 104 -5.13 -14.77 0.53
C SER A 104 -3.89 -15.04 1.38
N GLN A 105 -3.60 -14.21 2.39
CA GLN A 105 -2.45 -14.38 3.29
C GLN A 105 -2.83 -14.81 4.71
N SER A 106 -4.12 -14.92 5.02
CA SER A 106 -4.63 -15.26 6.37
C SER A 106 -3.96 -16.49 7.01
N THR A 107 -3.80 -17.59 6.27
CA THR A 107 -3.10 -18.79 6.76
C THR A 107 -1.60 -18.54 7.04
N LEU A 108 -0.95 -17.73 6.20
CA LEU A 108 0.45 -17.35 6.40
C LEU A 108 0.60 -16.45 7.62
N ASP A 109 -0.36 -15.56 7.86
CA ASP A 109 -0.36 -14.64 8.99
C ASP A 109 -0.57 -15.39 10.32
N GLN A 110 -1.45 -16.40 10.33
CA GLN A 110 -1.61 -17.30 11.48
C GLN A 110 -0.31 -18.04 11.80
N ARG A 111 0.32 -18.64 10.78
CA ARG A 111 1.59 -19.37 10.94
C ARG A 111 2.71 -18.47 11.49
N ASP A 112 2.82 -17.25 10.97
CA ASP A 112 3.91 -16.34 11.29
C ASP A 112 3.54 -15.34 12.41
N SER A 113 2.50 -15.63 13.20
CA SER A 113 1.94 -14.74 14.24
C SER A 113 2.98 -14.21 15.23
N ALA A 114 3.92 -15.05 15.68
CA ALA A 114 4.99 -14.63 16.58
C ALA A 114 5.95 -13.59 15.93
N ARG A 115 6.23 -13.76 14.64
CA ARG A 115 7.07 -12.84 13.86
C ARG A 115 6.35 -11.53 13.57
N ILE A 116 5.05 -11.61 13.27
CA ILE A 116 4.18 -10.44 13.15
C ILE A 116 4.17 -9.67 14.47
N ALA A 117 4.01 -10.34 15.62
CA ALA A 117 4.06 -9.69 16.92
C ALA A 117 5.39 -8.97 17.17
N ALA A 118 6.52 -9.60 16.84
CA ALA A 118 7.83 -8.95 16.94
C ALA A 118 7.95 -7.71 16.01
N GLY A 119 7.46 -7.80 14.77
CA GLY A 119 7.42 -6.67 13.86
C GLY A 119 6.52 -5.53 14.35
N LEU A 120 5.37 -5.84 14.94
CA LEU A 120 4.48 -4.84 15.55
C LEU A 120 5.16 -4.12 16.72
N THR A 121 5.89 -4.84 17.57
CA THR A 121 6.69 -4.25 18.65
C THR A 121 7.72 -3.27 18.11
N PHE A 122 8.44 -3.63 17.05
CA PHE A 122 9.38 -2.72 16.38
C PHE A 122 8.65 -1.50 15.80
N MET A 123 7.56 -1.71 15.05
CA MET A 123 6.78 -0.62 14.44
C MET A 123 6.28 0.40 15.47
N ARG A 124 5.90 -0.04 16.68
CA ARG A 124 5.42 0.81 17.77
C ARG A 124 6.53 1.59 18.48
N ASN A 125 7.80 1.27 18.26
CA ASN A 125 8.88 1.97 18.95
C ASN A 125 9.02 3.41 18.42
N THR A 126 8.96 4.40 19.31
CA THR A 126 9.03 5.83 18.96
C THR A 126 10.45 6.39 18.89
N ASP A 127 11.45 5.63 19.29
CA ASP A 127 12.86 6.07 19.31
C ASP A 127 13.61 5.66 18.04
N TYR A 128 13.33 4.45 17.52
CA TYR A 128 14.01 3.86 16.37
C TYR A 128 13.09 3.06 15.43
N GLY A 129 11.82 2.92 15.79
CA GLY A 129 10.84 2.18 15.00
C GLY A 129 10.08 3.07 14.01
N CYS A 130 9.09 2.49 13.35
CA CYS A 130 8.25 3.24 12.40
C CYS A 130 7.49 4.38 13.10
N ALA A 131 7.14 4.21 14.38
CA ALA A 131 6.44 5.20 15.18
C ALA A 131 7.28 6.40 15.61
N GLN A 132 8.57 6.43 15.26
CA GLN A 132 9.38 7.65 15.34
C GLN A 132 8.80 8.77 14.47
N CYS A 133 8.24 8.42 13.30
CA CYS A 133 7.60 9.37 12.39
C CYS A 133 6.12 9.05 12.19
N HIS A 134 5.76 7.80 11.93
CA HIS A 134 4.39 7.44 11.59
C HIS A 134 3.52 7.17 12.81
N LYS A 135 2.35 7.79 12.89
CA LYS A 135 1.34 7.35 13.85
C LYS A 135 0.93 5.90 13.57
N PHE A 136 1.04 5.09 14.61
CA PHE A 136 0.65 3.69 14.60
C PHE A 136 -0.05 3.35 15.91
N GLN A 137 -1.33 3.04 15.79
CA GLN A 137 -2.24 2.75 16.90
C GLN A 137 -2.31 3.98 17.83
N ASP A 138 -1.85 3.84 19.06
CA ASP A 138 -1.83 4.85 20.12
C ASP A 138 -0.47 5.58 20.25
N VAL A 139 0.51 5.28 19.39
CA VAL A 139 1.85 5.88 19.43
C VAL A 139 2.21 6.57 18.11
N GLY A 140 3.21 7.46 18.14
CA GLY A 140 3.58 8.31 17.00
C GLY A 140 2.57 9.42 16.74
N THR A 141 2.94 10.40 15.91
CA THR A 141 2.14 11.61 15.69
C THR A 141 1.87 11.93 14.23
N ASP A 142 2.82 11.64 13.34
CA ASP A 142 2.75 12.17 11.98
C ASP A 142 2.11 11.16 11.02
N SER A 143 1.85 11.61 9.79
CA SER A 143 1.13 10.83 8.78
C SER A 143 2.05 10.52 7.59
N PRO A 144 1.76 9.47 6.80
CA PRO A 144 0.57 8.61 6.82
C PRO A 144 0.47 7.68 8.03
N GLU A 145 -0.75 7.55 8.59
CA GLU A 145 -1.04 6.58 9.64
C GLU A 145 -0.95 5.14 9.12
N LEU A 146 -0.28 4.27 9.89
CA LEU A 146 -0.01 2.88 9.49
C LEU A 146 -1.03 1.87 10.03
N THR A 147 -1.95 2.29 10.91
CA THR A 147 -2.96 1.38 11.49
C THR A 147 -3.93 0.90 10.43
N GLY A 148 -4.02 -0.42 10.26
CA GLY A 148 -4.83 -1.00 9.21
C GLY A 148 -4.34 -0.63 7.80
N TRP A 149 -3.08 -0.23 7.63
CA TRP A 149 -2.53 0.12 6.33
C TRP A 149 -2.77 -1.00 5.31
N GLY A 150 -3.27 -0.63 4.13
CA GLY A 150 -3.64 -1.58 3.08
C GLY A 150 -4.92 -2.39 3.32
N SER A 151 -5.59 -2.23 4.46
CA SER A 151 -6.92 -2.83 4.70
C SER A 151 -7.96 -2.28 3.74
N ARG A 152 -9.08 -2.98 3.59
CA ARG A 152 -10.18 -2.54 2.73
C ARG A 152 -10.67 -1.15 3.13
N GLU A 153 -10.86 -0.94 4.43
CA GLU A 153 -11.32 0.32 5.03
C GLU A 153 -10.29 1.44 4.81
N TRP A 154 -9.01 1.13 5.01
CA TRP A 154 -7.92 2.10 4.79
C TRP A 154 -7.87 2.53 3.32
N MET A 155 -7.92 1.59 2.37
CA MET A 155 -7.87 1.88 0.94
C MET A 155 -9.09 2.67 0.46
N ILE A 156 -10.30 2.32 0.93
CA ILE A 156 -11.53 3.07 0.59
C ILE A 156 -11.42 4.51 1.09
N ALA A 157 -10.97 4.71 2.32
CA ALA A 157 -10.81 6.05 2.86
C ALA A 157 -9.70 6.84 2.16
N PHE A 158 -8.61 6.17 1.76
CA PHE A 158 -7.51 6.80 1.02
C PHE A 158 -7.96 7.29 -0.36
N ILE A 159 -8.73 6.49 -1.10
CA ILE A 159 -9.28 6.90 -2.40
C ILE A 159 -10.38 7.97 -2.24
N ASN A 160 -11.08 7.99 -1.10
CA ASN A 160 -12.07 9.03 -0.81
C ASN A 160 -11.44 10.42 -0.67
N ASP A 161 -10.37 10.52 0.13
CA ASP A 161 -9.70 11.78 0.48
C ASP A 161 -8.24 11.54 0.90
N PRO A 162 -7.29 11.40 -0.05
CA PRO A 162 -5.87 11.21 0.26
C PRO A 162 -5.22 12.46 0.90
N GLU A 163 -5.87 13.62 0.77
CA GLU A 163 -5.51 14.89 1.44
C GLU A 163 -5.98 14.95 2.90
N HIS A 164 -6.69 13.92 3.39
CA HIS A 164 -7.08 13.89 4.80
C HIS A 164 -5.80 13.86 5.69
N PRO A 165 -5.76 14.59 6.82
CA PRO A 165 -4.56 14.70 7.66
C PRO A 165 -3.93 13.37 8.09
N ARG A 166 -4.73 12.31 8.22
CA ARG A 166 -4.28 10.95 8.56
C ARG A 166 -3.46 10.24 7.45
N PHE A 167 -3.43 10.81 6.25
CA PHE A 167 -2.76 10.25 5.07
C PHE A 167 -1.61 11.17 4.65
N PHE A 168 -1.68 11.82 3.49
CA PHE A 168 -0.61 12.71 3.05
C PHE A 168 -0.93 14.18 3.31
N GLY A 169 -2.17 14.54 3.64
CA GLY A 169 -2.48 15.94 3.97
C GLY A 169 -2.10 16.88 2.84
N ARG A 170 -1.32 17.91 3.18
CA ARG A 170 -0.73 18.87 2.23
C ARG A 170 0.34 18.26 1.31
N ASP A 171 0.90 17.11 1.69
CA ASP A 171 1.96 16.41 0.97
C ASP A 171 1.37 15.38 -0.02
N ASN A 172 0.05 15.35 -0.21
CA ASN A 172 -0.57 14.59 -1.29
C ASN A 172 -0.15 15.19 -2.64
N ASP A 173 0.66 14.47 -3.41
CA ASP A 173 1.22 14.95 -4.69
C ASP A 173 0.12 15.40 -5.68
N ARG A 174 -0.73 14.45 -6.09
CA ARG A 174 -1.76 14.68 -7.13
C ARG A 174 -2.83 13.61 -7.18
N MET A 175 -2.93 12.74 -6.16
CA MET A 175 -3.98 11.74 -6.12
C MET A 175 -5.32 12.45 -5.88
N PRO A 176 -6.32 12.33 -6.78
CA PRO A 176 -7.60 13.03 -6.61
C PRO A 176 -8.37 12.52 -5.39
N SER A 177 -9.17 13.39 -4.78
CA SER A 177 -10.06 13.04 -3.67
C SER A 177 -11.40 12.55 -4.22
N PHE A 178 -11.42 11.37 -4.86
CA PHE A 178 -12.54 10.91 -5.69
C PHE A 178 -13.90 10.94 -4.98
N GLY A 179 -13.93 10.57 -3.70
CA GLY A 179 -15.17 10.54 -2.91
C GLY A 179 -15.60 11.90 -2.37
N LYS A 180 -14.64 12.76 -2.02
CA LYS A 180 -14.87 14.16 -1.62
C LYS A 180 -15.33 15.01 -2.81
N GLU A 181 -14.70 14.84 -3.96
CA GLU A 181 -15.01 15.52 -5.24
C GLU A 181 -16.24 14.93 -5.95
N LYS A 182 -16.75 13.78 -5.47
CA LYS A 182 -17.91 13.06 -6.06
C LYS A 182 -17.69 12.59 -7.50
N SER A 183 -16.44 12.40 -7.91
CA SER A 183 -16.08 11.85 -9.22
C SER A 183 -16.24 10.32 -9.28
N LEU A 184 -16.25 9.64 -8.13
CA LEU A 184 -16.70 8.25 -7.98
C LEU A 184 -17.65 8.11 -6.79
N SER A 185 -18.61 7.20 -6.90
CA SER A 185 -19.46 6.80 -5.78
C SER A 185 -18.73 5.85 -4.81
N ASP A 186 -19.16 5.81 -3.55
CA ASP A 186 -18.64 4.88 -2.53
C ASP A 186 -18.64 3.42 -3.02
N LYS A 187 -19.66 3.05 -3.79
CA LYS A 187 -19.80 1.72 -4.40
C LYS A 187 -18.73 1.46 -5.46
N GLU A 188 -18.43 2.44 -6.30
CA GLU A 188 -17.37 2.31 -7.32
C GLU A 188 -15.99 2.24 -6.69
N ILE A 189 -15.73 3.08 -5.69
CA ILE A 189 -14.48 3.03 -4.90
C ILE A 189 -14.31 1.65 -4.29
N ALA A 190 -15.33 1.14 -3.60
CA ALA A 190 -15.32 -0.21 -3.03
C ALA A 190 -15.05 -1.30 -4.08
N MET A 191 -15.64 -1.21 -5.28
CA MET A 191 -15.41 -2.19 -6.35
C MET A 191 -13.96 -2.19 -6.87
N VAL A 192 -13.31 -1.02 -6.95
CA VAL A 192 -11.88 -0.94 -7.32
C VAL A 192 -11.02 -1.55 -6.22
N VAL A 193 -11.28 -1.21 -4.96
CA VAL A 193 -10.55 -1.74 -3.80
C VAL A 193 -10.69 -3.26 -3.70
N ASP A 194 -11.91 -3.79 -3.78
CA ASP A 194 -12.18 -5.22 -3.74
C ASP A 194 -11.48 -5.94 -4.91
N TRP A 195 -11.37 -5.28 -6.07
CA TRP A 195 -10.62 -5.80 -7.19
C TRP A 195 -9.10 -5.82 -6.93
N LEU A 196 -8.50 -4.72 -6.51
CA LEU A 196 -7.07 -4.64 -6.18
C LEU A 196 -6.66 -5.68 -5.13
N ARG A 197 -7.53 -5.91 -4.14
CA ARG A 197 -7.31 -6.88 -3.05
C ARG A 197 -7.57 -8.34 -3.43
N LYS A 198 -8.08 -8.61 -4.63
CA LYS A 198 -8.50 -9.96 -5.07
C LYS A 198 -9.67 -10.56 -4.28
N GLU A 199 -10.53 -9.71 -3.73
CA GLU A 199 -11.63 -10.07 -2.82
C GLU A 199 -13.02 -9.77 -3.44
N TRP A 200 -13.09 -9.63 -4.77
CA TRP A 200 -14.34 -9.30 -5.44
C TRP A 200 -15.30 -10.51 -5.49
N ARG A 201 -16.60 -10.26 -5.35
CA ARG A 201 -17.62 -11.28 -5.64
C ARG A 201 -17.61 -11.60 -7.14
N MET A 202 -17.28 -12.83 -7.49
CA MET A 202 -17.64 -13.35 -8.82
C MET A 202 -19.14 -13.71 -8.80
N PRO A 203 -19.94 -13.30 -9.79
CA PRO A 203 -21.28 -13.85 -9.93
C PRO A 203 -21.16 -15.38 -10.09
N PRO A 204 -22.07 -16.18 -9.51
CA PRO A 204 -22.04 -17.61 -9.66
C PRO A 204 -22.00 -17.95 -11.15
N THR A 205 -21.01 -18.74 -11.56
CA THR A 205 -20.91 -19.25 -12.92
C THR A 205 -22.18 -20.04 -13.22
N THR A 206 -23.09 -19.48 -14.00
CA THR A 206 -24.13 -20.25 -14.66
C THR A 206 -23.42 -21.20 -15.63
N ARG A 207 -23.19 -22.44 -15.17
CA ARG A 207 -22.85 -23.54 -16.08
C ARG A 207 -24.00 -23.63 -17.09
N ARG A 208 -23.68 -23.41 -18.37
CA ARG A 208 -24.55 -23.82 -19.47
C ARG A 208 -24.42 -25.32 -19.68
#